data_AF-A0A099PEM2-F1
#
_entry.id   AF-A0A099PEM2-F1
#
_cell.length_a   1.000
_cell.length_b   1.000
_cell.length_c   1.000
_cell.angle_alpha   90.00
_cell.angle_beta   90.00
_cell.angle_gamma   90.00
#
_symmetry.space_group_name_H-M   'P 1'
#
loop_
_entity.id
_entity.type
_entity.pdbx_description
1 polymer ?
#
loop_
_entity_poly.entity_id
_entity_poly.type
_entity_poly.pdbx_seq_one_letter_code
_entity_poly.pdbx_strand_id
1 'polypeptide(L)'
;MIRLFTLWQSPLENDKLPETIYDRVVVPELVIEDLFDDAFTAIARDGAAMVEVSIRLQKAFCTLAEAGDPAMTAAARKHSRMALARSERAMLLSDDIDAVRRVANRLADSSVTA
;
A
#
# COMPACT_ATOMS: atom_id res chain seq x y z
N MET A 1 0.16 9.64 0.36
CA MET A 1 -0.62 8.49 -0.15
C MET A 1 -1.36 7.72 0.94
N ILE A 2 -0.75 7.30 2.06
CA ILE A 2 -1.44 6.51 3.11
C ILE A 2 -2.78 7.14 3.55
N ARG A 3 -2.77 8.43 3.89
CA ARG A 3 -3.97 9.16 4.33
C ARG A 3 -5.10 9.16 3.30
N LEU A 4 -4.79 9.17 2.01
CA LEU A 4 -5.80 9.10 0.94
C LEU A 4 -6.53 7.76 0.98
N PHE A 5 -5.77 6.66 1.04
CA PHE A 5 -6.35 5.31 1.13
C PHE A 5 -7.16 5.08 2.40
N THR A 6 -6.72 5.61 3.54
CA THR A 6 -7.49 5.53 4.80
C THR A 6 -8.81 6.30 4.70
N LEU A 7 -8.79 7.50 4.09
CA LEU A 7 -10.02 8.27 3.87
C LEU A 7 -10.95 7.61 2.86
N TRP A 8 -10.40 6.95 1.83
CA TRP A 8 -11.18 6.21 0.84
C TRP A 8 -12.03 5.11 1.45
N GLN A 9 -11.49 4.43 2.47
CA GLN A 9 -12.18 3.35 3.18
C GLN A 9 -13.21 3.86 4.21
N SER A 10 -13.36 5.18 4.37
CA SER A 10 -14.31 5.74 5.32
C SER A 10 -15.74 5.56 4.77
N PRO A 11 -16.68 5.01 5.57
CA PRO A 11 -18.06 4.85 5.14
C PRO A 11 -18.67 6.20 4.71
N LEU A 12 -19.39 6.21 3.59
CA LEU A 12 -20.20 7.37 3.21
C LEU A 12 -21.40 7.47 4.16
N GLU A 13 -21.57 8.63 4.77
CA GLU A 13 -22.76 8.93 5.57
C GLU A 13 -23.93 9.21 4.61
N ASN A 14 -24.72 8.18 4.31
CA ASN A 14 -25.80 8.22 3.31
C ASN A 14 -26.81 9.36 3.52
N ASP A 15 -27.07 9.75 4.78
CA ASP A 15 -27.98 10.85 5.13
C ASP A 15 -27.43 12.25 4.80
N LYS A 16 -26.18 12.35 4.33
CA LYS A 16 -25.52 13.61 3.94
C LYS A 16 -25.17 13.69 2.47
N LEU A 17 -25.61 12.74 1.64
CA LEU A 17 -25.35 12.79 0.20
C LEU A 17 -26.18 13.93 -0.42
N PRO A 18 -25.54 14.91 -1.10
CA PRO A 18 -26.26 15.98 -1.76
C PRO A 18 -27.11 15.43 -2.92
N GLU A 19 -28.19 16.15 -3.25
CA GLU A 19 -29.00 15.84 -4.43
C GLU A 19 -28.11 15.81 -5.69
N THR A 20 -28.29 14.80 -6.54
CA THR A 20 -27.46 14.62 -7.74
C THR A 20 -27.85 15.64 -8.81
N ILE A 21 -27.05 16.69 -8.97
CA ILE A 21 -27.31 17.79 -9.92
C ILE A 21 -26.93 17.41 -11.37
N TYR A 22 -26.05 16.43 -11.55
CA TYR A 22 -25.55 15.99 -12.86
C TYR A 22 -25.65 14.46 -13.01
N ASP A 23 -26.75 13.98 -13.57
CA ASP A 23 -27.11 12.57 -13.71
C ASP A 23 -26.42 11.83 -14.87
N ARG A 24 -25.73 12.57 -15.76
CA ARG A 24 -25.03 12.02 -16.94
C ARG A 24 -23.52 11.86 -16.76
N VAL A 25 -22.98 12.23 -15.61
CA VAL A 25 -21.55 12.09 -15.31
C VAL A 25 -21.36 10.87 -14.43
N VAL A 26 -20.68 9.86 -14.96
CA VAL A 26 -20.37 8.62 -14.23
C VAL A 26 -18.88 8.30 -14.37
N VAL A 27 -18.30 7.73 -13.32
CA VAL A 27 -16.92 7.25 -13.29
C VAL A 27 -16.96 5.78 -12.91
N PRO A 28 -16.14 4.90 -13.54
CA PRO A 28 -16.03 3.51 -13.13
C PRO A 28 -15.63 3.36 -11.66
N GLU A 29 -16.05 2.25 -11.06
CA GLU A 29 -15.57 1.88 -9.73
C GLU A 29 -14.05 1.73 -9.72
N LEU A 30 -13.42 2.24 -8.67
CA LEU A 30 -11.97 2.18 -8.53
C LEU A 30 -11.55 0.87 -7.89
N VAL A 31 -10.70 0.14 -8.59
CA VAL A 31 -10.12 -1.12 -8.12
C VAL A 31 -8.92 -0.82 -7.24
N ILE A 32 -8.94 -1.33 -6.00
CA ILE A 32 -7.86 -1.09 -5.02
C ILE A 32 -6.50 -1.54 -5.55
N GLU A 33 -6.45 -2.64 -6.29
CA GLU A 33 -5.21 -3.15 -6.86
C GLU A 33 -4.57 -2.17 -7.85
N ASP A 34 -5.35 -1.63 -8.78
CA ASP A 34 -4.89 -0.62 -9.76
C ASP A 34 -4.38 0.64 -9.04
N LEU A 35 -5.10 1.08 -8.01
CA LEU A 35 -4.69 2.24 -7.22
C LEU A 35 -3.32 2.05 -6.54
N PHE A 36 -3.03 0.83 -6.07
CA PHE A 36 -1.72 0.53 -5.47
C PHE A 36 -0.62 0.50 -6.53
N ASP A 37 -0.89 -0.08 -7.68
CA ASP A 37 0.07 -0.11 -8.78
C ASP A 37 0.43 1.32 -9.20
N ASP A 38 -0.57 2.18 -9.41
CA ASP A 38 -0.37 3.59 -9.75
C ASP A 38 0.38 4.37 -8.66
N ALA A 39 0.06 4.12 -7.39
CA ALA A 39 0.61 4.88 -6.27
C ALA A 39 2.03 4.45 -5.86
N PHE A 40 2.38 3.18 -6.00
CA PHE A 40 3.57 2.63 -5.36
C PHE A 40 4.55 1.94 -6.32
N THR A 41 4.13 1.44 -7.48
CA THR A 41 5.01 0.63 -8.33
C THR A 41 6.21 1.41 -8.84
N ALA A 42 6.03 2.66 -9.28
CA ALA A 42 7.14 3.52 -9.71
C ALA A 42 8.12 3.80 -8.58
N ILE A 43 7.62 4.15 -7.39
CA ILE A 43 8.45 4.44 -6.21
C ILE A 43 9.23 3.20 -5.77
N ALA A 44 8.58 2.04 -5.76
CA ALA A 44 9.21 0.77 -5.38
C ALA A 44 10.27 0.32 -6.39
N ARG A 45 10.10 0.63 -7.68
CA ARG A 45 11.06 0.34 -8.73
C ARG A 45 12.26 1.28 -8.65
N ASP A 46 12.01 2.57 -8.66
CA ASP A 46 13.04 3.60 -8.79
C ASP A 46 13.80 3.79 -7.46
N GLY A 47 13.12 3.52 -6.33
CA GLY A 47 13.70 3.56 -4.98
C GLY A 47 14.27 2.24 -4.47
N ALA A 48 14.34 1.20 -5.30
CA ALA A 48 14.73 -0.14 -4.86
C ALA A 48 16.13 -0.19 -4.22
N ALA A 49 17.09 0.61 -4.69
CA ALA A 49 18.45 0.67 -4.13
C ALA A 49 18.57 1.63 -2.91
N MET A 50 17.51 2.38 -2.57
CA MET A 50 17.53 3.37 -1.49
C MET A 50 16.91 2.79 -0.22
N VAL A 51 17.72 2.63 0.82
CA VAL A 51 17.31 1.99 2.09
C VAL A 51 16.18 2.75 2.78
N GLU A 52 16.25 4.07 2.84
CA GLU A 52 15.24 4.91 3.50
C GLU A 52 13.89 4.85 2.78
N VAL A 53 13.91 4.80 1.45
CA VAL A 53 12.69 4.71 0.62
C VAL A 53 12.05 3.35 0.80
N SER A 54 12.84 2.28 0.70
CA SER A 54 12.38 0.90 0.86
C SER A 54 11.77 0.68 2.25
N ILE A 55 12.44 1.13 3.32
CA ILE A 55 11.90 1.07 4.69
C ILE A 55 10.58 1.85 4.81
N ARG A 56 10.49 3.04 4.22
CA ARG A 56 9.28 3.87 4.30
C ARG A 56 8.11 3.22 3.56
N LEU A 57 8.36 2.60 2.41
CA LEU A 57 7.35 1.83 1.68
C LEU A 57 6.85 0.64 2.50
N GLN A 58 7.75 -0.14 3.09
CA GLN A 58 7.34 -1.28 3.92
C GLN A 58 6.50 -0.84 5.12
N LYS A 59 6.87 0.25 5.81
CA LYS A 59 6.05 0.83 6.89
C LYS A 59 4.67 1.29 6.38
N ALA A 60 4.62 1.90 5.20
CA ALA A 60 3.35 2.32 4.61
C ALA A 60 2.43 1.13 4.34
N PHE A 61 2.96 0.03 3.80
CA PHE A 61 2.20 -1.18 3.57
C PHE A 61 1.74 -1.86 4.86
N CYS A 62 2.55 -1.85 5.93
CA CYS A 62 2.09 -2.28 7.27
C CYS A 62 0.84 -1.52 7.68
N THR A 63 0.89 -0.18 7.66
CA THR A 63 -0.25 0.66 8.06
C THR A 63 -1.48 0.43 7.18
N LEU A 64 -1.30 0.27 5.86
CA LEU A 64 -2.41 0.03 4.95
C LEU A 64 -3.04 -1.36 5.13
N ALA A 65 -2.25 -2.37 5.48
CA ALA A 65 -2.78 -3.70 5.78
C ALA A 65 -3.56 -3.77 7.10
N GLU A 66 -3.31 -2.84 8.01
CA GLU A 66 -4.05 -2.72 9.29
C GLU A 66 -5.35 -1.91 9.13
N ALA A 67 -5.65 -1.38 7.95
CA ALA A 67 -6.80 -0.49 7.72
C ALA A 67 -8.18 -1.20 7.71
N GLY A 68 -8.23 -2.52 7.90
CA GLY A 68 -9.46 -3.28 8.15
C GLY A 68 -10.24 -3.75 6.90
N ASP A 69 -9.87 -3.31 5.70
CA ASP A 69 -10.48 -3.78 4.45
C ASP A 69 -9.70 -4.97 3.85
N PRO A 70 -10.36 -6.09 3.49
CA PRO A 70 -9.68 -7.27 2.93
C PRO A 70 -8.96 -6.99 1.61
N ALA A 71 -9.51 -6.16 0.72
CA ALA A 71 -8.90 -5.85 -0.57
C ALA A 71 -7.64 -4.99 -0.38
N MET A 72 -7.71 -3.98 0.49
CA MET A 72 -6.57 -3.17 0.95
C MET A 72 -5.48 -4.05 1.56
N THR A 73 -5.86 -4.98 2.43
CA THR A 73 -4.94 -5.90 3.10
C THR A 73 -4.20 -6.78 2.09
N ALA A 74 -4.92 -7.35 1.12
CA ALA A 74 -4.34 -8.17 0.06
C ALA A 74 -3.39 -7.35 -0.82
N ALA A 75 -3.81 -6.15 -1.25
CA ALA A 75 -3.01 -5.27 -2.10
C ALA A 75 -1.73 -4.80 -1.40
N ALA A 76 -1.82 -4.40 -0.13
CA ALA A 76 -0.67 -3.99 0.68
C ALA A 76 0.35 -5.12 0.87
N ARG A 77 -0.12 -6.34 1.16
CA ARG A 77 0.74 -7.53 1.28
C ARG A 77 1.43 -7.88 -0.04
N LYS A 78 0.71 -7.82 -1.16
CA LYS A 78 1.27 -8.05 -2.50
C LYS A 78 2.39 -7.04 -2.80
N HIS A 79 2.11 -5.75 -2.62
CA HIS A 79 3.05 -4.68 -2.93
C HIS A 79 4.26 -4.65 -1.99
N SER A 80 4.07 -4.97 -0.70
CA SER A 80 5.18 -5.17 0.25
C SER A 80 6.16 -6.23 -0.21
N ARG A 81 5.67 -7.41 -0.62
CA ARG A 81 6.52 -8.49 -1.15
C ARG A 81 7.25 -8.09 -2.42
N MET A 82 6.55 -7.45 -3.37
CA MET A 82 7.15 -7.01 -4.62
C MET A 82 8.21 -5.93 -4.41
N ALA A 83 7.97 -4.97 -3.50
CA ALA A 83 8.94 -3.95 -3.16
C ALA A 83 10.19 -4.55 -2.48
N LEU A 84 10.01 -5.49 -1.56
CA LEU A 84 11.13 -6.21 -0.93
C LEU A 84 11.98 -6.93 -1.98
N ALA A 85 11.34 -7.70 -2.87
CA ALA A 85 12.04 -8.44 -3.92
C ALA A 85 12.83 -7.52 -4.86
N ARG A 86 12.36 -6.29 -5.11
CA ARG A 86 13.12 -5.28 -5.87
C ARG A 86 14.33 -4.80 -5.08
N SER A 87 14.16 -4.47 -3.80
CA SER A 87 15.27 -4.05 -2.92
C SER A 87 16.35 -5.12 -2.80
N GLU A 88 15.97 -6.40 -2.68
CA GLU A 88 16.91 -7.52 -2.60
C GLU A 88 17.79 -7.67 -3.84
N ARG A 89 17.30 -7.22 -5.00
CA ARG A 89 18.05 -7.27 -6.26
C ARG A 89 18.91 -6.02 -6.48
N ALA A 90 18.58 -4.91 -5.84
CA ALA A 90 19.17 -3.61 -6.11
C ALA A 90 20.18 -3.16 -5.05
N MET A 91 20.01 -3.58 -3.79
CA MET A 91 20.91 -3.22 -2.69
C MET A 91 22.12 -4.15 -2.65
N LEU A 92 23.31 -3.55 -2.50
CA LEU A 92 24.58 -4.29 -2.45
C LEU A 92 25.06 -4.54 -1.01
N LEU A 93 24.75 -3.62 -0.10
CA LEU A 93 25.15 -3.75 1.31
C LEU A 93 24.15 -4.63 2.05
N SER A 94 24.66 -5.71 2.65
CA SER A 94 23.83 -6.67 3.41
C SER A 94 23.06 -5.99 4.56
N ASP A 95 23.70 -5.05 5.27
CA ASP A 95 23.07 -4.35 6.39
C ASP A 95 21.84 -3.55 5.98
N ASP A 96 21.87 -2.94 4.79
CA ASP A 96 20.75 -2.17 4.24
C ASP A 96 19.58 -3.08 3.90
N ILE A 97 19.83 -4.18 3.18
CA ILE A 97 18.75 -5.10 2.81
C ILE A 97 18.18 -5.82 4.03
N ASP A 98 19.01 -6.14 5.02
CA ASP A 98 18.56 -6.73 6.28
C ASP A 98 17.70 -5.76 7.09
N ALA A 99 17.99 -4.45 7.03
CA ALA A 99 17.12 -3.44 7.62
C ALA A 99 15.74 -3.40 6.95
N VAL A 100 15.67 -3.52 5.61
CA VAL A 100 14.39 -3.58 4.88
C VAL A 100 13.63 -4.87 5.20
N ARG A 101 14.31 -6.03 5.21
CA ARG A 101 13.71 -7.34 5.55
C ARG A 101 13.06 -7.34 6.92
N ARG A 102 13.74 -6.79 7.94
CA ARG A 102 13.18 -6.67 9.30
C ARG A 102 11.84 -5.93 9.32
N VAL A 103 11.70 -4.90 8.49
CA VAL A 103 10.44 -4.15 8.40
C VAL A 103 9.39 -4.93 7.62
N ALA A 104 9.74 -5.52 6.49
CA ALA A 104 8.83 -6.27 5.64
C ALA A 104 8.25 -7.51 6.36
N ASN A 105 9.06 -8.21 7.15
CA ASN A 105 8.64 -9.41 7.88
C ASN A 105 7.55 -9.13 8.92
N ARG A 106 7.49 -7.89 9.47
CA ARG A 106 6.40 -7.52 10.40
C ARG A 106 5.02 -7.72 9.78
N LEU A 107 4.88 -7.45 8.48
CA LEU A 107 3.61 -7.65 7.77
C LEU A 107 3.31 -9.13 7.51
N ALA A 108 4.34 -9.96 7.35
CA ALA A 108 4.18 -11.41 7.23
C ALA A 108 3.71 -12.02 8.56
N ASP A 109 4.29 -11.57 9.68
CA ASP A 109 3.99 -12.11 11.01
C ASP A 109 2.59 -11.70 11.52
N SER A 110 2.07 -10.53 11.12
CA SER A 110 0.71 -10.09 11.44
C SER A 110 -0.41 -10.97 10.85
N SER A 111 -0.09 -12.00 10.07
CA SER A 111 -1.06 -12.98 9.55
C SER A 111 -1.33 -14.16 10.49
N VAL A 112 -0.57 -14.31 11.58
CA VAL A 112 -0.69 -15.43 12.54
C VAL A 112 -1.64 -15.10 13.71
N THR A 113 -2.05 -13.85 13.88
CA THR A 113 -2.78 -13.38 15.08
C THR A 113 -4.23 -12.95 14.84
N ALA A 114 -4.84 -13.33 13.71
CA ALA A 114 -6.24 -13.01 13.38
C ALA A 114 -7.09 -14.27 13.21
#